data_AF-A0A1Q7PV94-F1
#
_entry.id   AF-A0A1Q7PV94-F1
#
_cell.length_a   1.000
_cell.length_b   1.000
_cell.length_c   1.000
_cell.angle_alpha   90.00
_cell.angle_beta   90.00
_cell.angle_gamma   90.00
#
_symmetry.space_group_name_H-M   'P 1'
#
loop_
_entity.id
_entity.type
_entity.pdbx_description
1 polymer ?
#
loop_
_entity_poly.entity_id
_entity_poly.type
_entity_poly.pdbx_seq_one_letter_code
_entity_poly.pdbx_strand_id
1 'polypeptide(L)'
;MNQRKRSADSTISMEALRSALKSQYHASLSMLRTAIRRCPDNLWTSRGGHANQFWRIAYHTLYYTHLYLQANNRIFSPWEHHQPGIHHMDKPMRGSRRPYTKAEVLAYWSLCRSMVDDAVDALDLTNPQSGFSWYKVPKMEHQIVNIRHIQYHQAQLADRLRVATGAGVGWADARRSVHARATGQRQ
;
A
#
# COMPACT_ATOMS: atom_id res chain seq x y z
N MET A 1 -13.79 50.20 -5.93
CA MET A 1 -13.55 49.07 -6.85
C MET A 1 -12.20 48.42 -6.52
N ASN A 2 -12.11 47.63 -5.43
CA ASN A 2 -10.85 46.96 -5.06
C ASN A 2 -10.84 45.55 -5.65
N GLN A 3 -10.29 45.41 -6.85
CA GLN A 3 -9.86 44.10 -7.35
C GLN A 3 -8.73 43.61 -6.46
N ARG A 4 -9.03 42.68 -5.54
CA ARG A 4 -8.00 41.85 -4.93
C ARG A 4 -7.36 41.05 -6.07
N LYS A 5 -6.14 41.41 -6.44
CA LYS A 5 -5.24 40.55 -7.21
C LYS A 5 -5.21 39.20 -6.49
N ARG A 6 -5.86 38.17 -7.04
CA ARG A 6 -5.55 36.78 -6.70
C ARG A 6 -4.05 36.63 -6.97
N SER A 7 -3.24 36.38 -5.94
CA SER A 7 -1.84 36.06 -6.16
C SER A 7 -1.79 34.75 -6.94
N ALA A 8 -1.33 34.85 -8.18
CA ALA A 8 -0.95 33.73 -9.01
C ALA A 8 0.35 33.14 -8.44
N ASP A 9 0.25 31.97 -7.80
CA ASP A 9 1.11 30.80 -7.95
C ASP A 9 1.04 29.95 -6.67
N SER A 10 -0.08 29.23 -6.49
CA SER A 10 -0.28 28.35 -5.34
C SER A 10 0.31 26.98 -5.64
N THR A 11 1.64 26.86 -5.64
CA THR A 11 2.32 25.56 -5.74
C THR A 11 2.14 24.75 -4.45
N ILE A 12 1.87 23.44 -4.58
CA ILE A 12 1.83 22.53 -3.42
C ILE A 12 3.27 22.34 -2.89
N SER A 13 3.48 22.52 -1.59
CA SER A 13 4.81 22.32 -0.98
C SER A 13 5.21 20.83 -0.95
N MET A 14 6.52 20.57 -0.97
CA MET A 14 7.04 19.21 -0.82
C MET A 14 6.60 18.55 0.49
N GLU A 15 6.49 19.31 1.57
CA GLU A 15 5.98 18.82 2.85
C GLU A 15 4.51 18.39 2.75
N ALA A 16 3.66 19.19 2.09
CA ALA A 16 2.27 18.81 1.86
C ALA A 16 2.15 17.54 1.00
N LEU A 17 3.01 17.38 -0.01
CA LEU A 17 3.07 16.17 -0.83
C LEU A 17 3.50 14.93 -0.02
N ARG A 18 4.57 15.05 0.78
CA ARG A 18 5.00 13.95 1.68
C ARG A 18 3.89 13.57 2.64
N SER A 19 3.26 14.56 3.29
CA SER A 19 2.15 14.33 4.21
C SER A 19 0.98 13.61 3.54
N ALA A 20 0.61 14.01 2.31
CA ALA A 20 -0.41 13.34 1.51
C ALA A 20 -0.04 11.89 1.18
N LEU A 21 1.18 11.64 0.68
CA LEU A 21 1.66 10.29 0.37
C LEU A 21 1.61 9.39 1.59
N LYS A 22 2.17 9.82 2.72
CA LYS A 22 2.17 9.02 3.95
C LYS A 22 0.73 8.72 4.38
N SER A 23 -0.15 9.72 4.36
CA SER A 23 -1.57 9.55 4.70
C SER A 23 -2.25 8.49 3.83
N GLN A 24 -2.04 8.53 2.51
CA GLN A 24 -2.63 7.57 1.57
C GLN A 24 -2.03 6.17 1.68
N TYR A 25 -0.73 6.05 1.98
CA TYR A 25 -0.11 4.76 2.30
C TYR A 25 -0.73 4.12 3.53
N HIS A 26 -0.86 4.86 4.64
CA HIS A 26 -1.46 4.34 5.87
C HIS A 26 -2.93 3.95 5.69
N ALA A 27 -3.70 4.74 4.94
CA ALA A 27 -5.10 4.41 4.63
C ALA A 27 -5.19 3.11 3.80
N SER A 28 -4.41 3.00 2.73
CA SER A 28 -4.39 1.82 1.85
C SER A 28 -3.93 0.56 2.60
N LEU A 29 -2.88 0.68 3.42
CA LEU A 29 -2.41 -0.42 4.28
C LEU A 29 -3.44 -0.78 5.36
N SER A 30 -4.20 0.17 5.90
CA SER A 30 -5.27 -0.11 6.86
C SER A 30 -6.39 -0.94 6.25
N MET A 31 -6.79 -0.62 5.02
CA MET A 31 -7.77 -1.41 4.26
C MET A 31 -7.23 -2.81 3.94
N LEU A 32 -5.96 -2.92 3.54
CA LEU A 32 -5.31 -4.22 3.30
C LEU A 32 -5.29 -5.08 4.58
N ARG A 33 -4.92 -4.49 5.73
CA ARG A 33 -4.94 -5.17 7.04
C ARG A 33 -6.33 -5.72 7.35
N THR A 34 -7.37 -4.92 7.12
CA THR A 34 -8.75 -5.31 7.37
C THR A 34 -9.14 -6.50 6.51
N ALA A 35 -8.74 -6.50 5.22
CA ALA A 35 -8.95 -7.65 4.33
C ALA A 35 -8.26 -8.91 4.87
N ILE A 36 -6.99 -8.82 5.25
CA ILE A 36 -6.22 -9.96 5.78
C ILE A 36 -6.84 -10.51 7.06
N ARG A 37 -7.23 -9.65 8.00
CA ARG A 37 -7.82 -10.06 9.28
C ARG A 37 -9.18 -10.74 9.12
N ARG A 38 -10.00 -10.26 8.20
CA ARG A 38 -11.37 -10.77 7.97
C ARG A 38 -11.41 -12.04 7.14
N CYS A 39 -10.32 -12.41 6.46
CA CYS A 39 -10.27 -13.63 5.65
C CYS A 39 -10.49 -14.87 6.51
N PRO A 40 -11.55 -15.67 6.25
CA PRO A 40 -11.73 -16.96 6.93
C PRO A 40 -10.64 -17.96 6.52
N ASP A 41 -10.32 -18.92 7.40
CA ASP A 41 -9.19 -19.82 7.19
C ASP A 41 -9.37 -20.74 5.97
N ASN A 42 -10.61 -21.16 5.68
CA ASN A 42 -10.92 -21.94 4.49
C ASN A 42 -10.70 -21.15 3.17
N LEU A 43 -10.81 -19.83 3.19
CA LEU A 43 -10.57 -18.98 2.02
C LEU A 43 -9.08 -18.64 1.85
N TRP A 44 -8.32 -18.62 2.95
CA TRP A 44 -6.93 -18.15 2.98
C TRP A 44 -6.04 -18.87 1.95
N THR A 45 -6.14 -20.20 1.91
CA THR A 45 -5.39 -21.08 0.99
C THR A 45 -6.24 -21.68 -0.12
N SER A 46 -7.54 -21.45 -0.15
CA SER A 46 -8.37 -21.94 -1.25
C SER A 46 -8.04 -21.20 -2.55
N ARG A 47 -8.01 -21.95 -3.66
CA ARG A 47 -8.00 -21.35 -5.00
C ARG A 47 -9.40 -20.90 -5.40
N GLY A 48 -10.45 -21.66 -5.08
CA GLY A 48 -11.84 -21.28 -5.35
C GLY A 48 -12.10 -20.81 -6.78
N GLY A 49 -11.44 -21.42 -7.78
CA GLY A 49 -11.51 -20.98 -9.18
C GLY A 49 -10.63 -19.77 -9.56
N HIS A 50 -9.93 -19.16 -8.61
CA HIS A 50 -9.05 -18.03 -8.86
C HIS A 50 -7.61 -18.44 -9.23
N ALA A 51 -6.95 -17.59 -10.03
CA ALA A 51 -5.56 -17.79 -10.44
C ALA A 51 -4.56 -17.80 -9.27
N ASN A 52 -4.79 -16.97 -8.25
CA ASN A 52 -3.93 -16.83 -7.07
C ASN A 52 -4.73 -16.99 -5.78
N GLN A 53 -4.15 -17.66 -4.78
CA GLN A 53 -4.71 -17.82 -3.43
C GLN A 53 -4.70 -16.48 -2.68
N PHE A 54 -5.59 -16.32 -1.68
CA PHE A 54 -5.74 -15.09 -0.92
C PHE A 54 -4.42 -14.66 -0.25
N TRP A 55 -3.78 -15.59 0.45
CA TRP A 55 -2.50 -15.34 1.14
C TRP A 55 -1.41 -14.83 0.20
N ARG A 56 -1.36 -15.35 -1.04
CA ARG A 56 -0.32 -15.01 -2.03
C ARG A 56 -0.51 -13.60 -2.55
N ILE A 57 -1.75 -13.17 -2.75
CA ILE A 57 -2.07 -11.80 -3.15
C ILE A 57 -1.68 -10.84 -2.02
N ALA A 58 -2.11 -11.12 -0.78
CA ALA A 58 -1.75 -10.28 0.36
C ALA A 58 -0.22 -10.15 0.54
N TYR A 59 0.49 -11.27 0.42
CA TYR A 59 1.94 -11.29 0.46
C TYR A 59 2.58 -10.49 -0.69
N HIS A 60 2.11 -10.70 -1.92
CA HIS A 60 2.59 -9.98 -3.10
C HIS A 60 2.44 -8.47 -2.91
N THR A 61 1.28 -8.03 -2.42
CA THR A 61 1.03 -6.62 -2.13
C THR A 61 2.06 -6.04 -1.16
N LEU A 62 2.32 -6.73 -0.05
CA LEU A 62 3.30 -6.28 0.95
C LEU A 62 4.74 -6.33 0.43
N TYR A 63 5.09 -7.34 -0.35
CA TYR A 63 6.41 -7.45 -0.97
C TYR A 63 6.73 -6.23 -1.82
N TYR A 64 5.82 -5.86 -2.72
CA TYR A 64 6.02 -4.70 -3.58
C TYR A 64 5.85 -3.37 -2.85
N THR A 65 5.01 -3.30 -1.81
CA THR A 65 4.97 -2.14 -0.91
C THR A 65 6.35 -1.87 -0.31
N HIS A 66 6.96 -2.88 0.30
CA HIS A 66 8.28 -2.81 0.92
C HIS A 66 9.37 -2.47 -0.11
N LEU A 67 9.34 -3.12 -1.27
CA LEU A 67 10.28 -2.85 -2.36
C LEU A 67 10.20 -1.41 -2.85
N TYR A 68 8.99 -0.90 -3.12
CA TYR A 68 8.80 0.40 -3.76
C TYR A 68 8.85 1.61 -2.81
N LEU A 69 8.84 1.36 -1.51
CA LEU A 69 9.24 2.34 -0.50
C LEU A 69 10.77 2.57 -0.47
N GLN A 70 11.57 1.72 -1.12
CA GLN A 70 13.01 1.94 -1.25
C GLN A 70 13.35 3.01 -2.31
N ALA A 71 14.52 3.61 -2.15
CA ALA A 71 15.08 4.54 -3.15
C ALA A 71 15.31 3.85 -4.51
N ASN A 72 15.71 2.57 -4.51
CA ASN A 72 15.89 1.75 -5.71
C ASN A 72 15.91 0.26 -5.33
N ASN A 73 15.94 -0.61 -6.34
CA ASN A 73 15.96 -2.07 -6.12
C ASN A 73 17.29 -2.62 -5.56
N ARG A 74 18.39 -1.89 -5.64
CA ARG A 74 19.73 -2.38 -5.22
C ARG A 74 19.89 -2.40 -3.70
N ILE A 75 19.20 -1.49 -3.01
CA ILE A 75 19.24 -1.40 -1.54
C ILE A 75 18.13 -2.22 -0.86
N PHE A 76 17.26 -2.84 -1.66
CA PHE A 76 16.15 -3.61 -1.12
C PHE A 76 16.65 -4.93 -0.51
N SER A 77 16.34 -5.12 0.76
CA SER A 77 16.49 -6.39 1.45
C SER A 77 15.11 -7.01 1.68
N PRO A 78 14.82 -8.19 1.13
CA PRO A 78 13.56 -8.88 1.39
C PRO A 78 13.35 -9.14 2.88
N TRP A 79 12.08 -9.27 3.28
CA TRP A 79 11.73 -9.73 4.62
C TRP A 79 12.41 -11.06 4.96
N GLU A 80 12.81 -11.26 6.21
CA GLU A 80 13.58 -12.43 6.67
C GLU A 80 12.94 -13.78 6.31
N HIS A 81 11.61 -13.83 6.23
CA HIS A 81 10.85 -15.03 5.87
C HIS A 81 10.56 -15.14 4.36
N HIS A 82 11.16 -14.30 3.52
CA HIS A 82 10.96 -14.30 2.07
C HIS A 82 11.35 -15.64 1.43
N GLN A 83 10.37 -16.29 0.81
CA GLN A 83 10.60 -17.44 -0.06
C GLN A 83 10.87 -16.97 -1.50
N PRO A 84 12.08 -17.19 -2.08
CA PRO A 84 12.51 -16.59 -3.35
C PRO A 84 11.56 -16.85 -4.53
N GLY A 85 11.00 -15.82 -5.15
CA GLY A 85 10.12 -15.95 -6.33
C GLY A 85 8.63 -16.22 -6.03
N ILE A 86 8.24 -16.35 -4.75
CA ILE A 86 6.83 -16.53 -4.36
C ILE A 86 5.97 -15.27 -4.64
N HIS A 87 6.63 -14.11 -4.74
CA HIS A 87 6.02 -12.82 -5.03
C HIS A 87 5.57 -12.65 -6.48
N HIS A 88 6.08 -13.45 -7.44
CA HIS A 88 5.60 -13.40 -8.82
C HIS A 88 4.22 -14.06 -8.89
N MET A 89 3.20 -13.38 -9.44
CA MET A 89 1.83 -13.91 -9.56
C MET A 89 1.40 -14.22 -11.00
N ASP A 90 2.21 -13.79 -11.97
CA ASP A 90 2.11 -14.05 -13.41
C ASP A 90 2.50 -15.49 -13.78
N LYS A 91 3.23 -16.17 -12.90
CA LYS A 91 3.71 -17.54 -13.10
C LYS A 91 3.13 -18.50 -12.06
N PRO A 92 2.88 -19.76 -12.43
CA PRO A 92 2.57 -20.80 -11.46
C PRO A 92 3.65 -20.86 -10.38
N MET A 93 3.23 -21.10 -9.14
CA MET A 93 4.17 -21.29 -8.04
C MET A 93 5.01 -22.54 -8.33
N ARG A 94 6.33 -22.37 -8.44
CA ARG A 94 7.25 -23.50 -8.66
C ARG A 94 7.54 -24.20 -7.33
N GLY A 95 7.40 -25.52 -7.32
CA GLY A 95 7.69 -26.38 -6.18
C GLY A 95 6.63 -26.34 -5.06
N SER A 96 6.86 -27.15 -4.02
CA SER A 96 6.02 -27.19 -2.82
C SER A 96 6.41 -26.06 -1.87
N ARG A 97 5.89 -24.86 -2.11
CA ARG A 97 6.07 -23.72 -1.21
C ARG A 97 4.94 -23.68 -0.19
N ARG A 98 5.30 -23.58 1.08
CA ARG A 98 4.32 -23.45 2.16
C ARG A 98 3.63 -22.08 2.06
N PRO A 99 2.28 -22.04 2.07
CA PRO A 99 1.54 -20.80 2.28
C PRO A 99 1.98 -20.10 3.56
N TYR A 100 2.17 -18.78 3.51
CA TYR A 100 2.30 -18.02 4.74
C TYR A 100 1.00 -18.08 5.53
N THR A 101 1.12 -18.16 6.85
CA THR A 101 -0.01 -18.00 7.76
C THR A 101 -0.48 -16.55 7.75
N LYS A 102 -1.71 -16.33 8.20
CA LYS A 102 -2.27 -14.99 8.38
C LYS A 102 -1.44 -14.16 9.36
N ALA A 103 -0.93 -14.79 10.42
CA ALA A 103 -0.07 -14.15 11.42
C ALA A 103 1.25 -13.66 10.81
N GLU A 104 1.92 -14.50 10.01
CA GLU A 104 3.13 -14.16 9.26
C GLU A 104 2.91 -12.96 8.33
N VAL A 105 1.83 -12.97 7.54
CA VAL A 105 1.50 -11.84 6.65
C VAL A 105 1.17 -10.57 7.43
N LEU A 106 0.51 -10.67 8.58
CA LEU A 106 0.22 -9.50 9.44
C LEU A 106 1.48 -8.95 10.13
N ALA A 107 2.44 -9.81 10.47
CA ALA A 107 3.74 -9.37 10.97
C ALA A 107 4.49 -8.57 9.87
N TYR A 108 4.50 -9.08 8.64
CA TYR A 108 5.10 -8.36 7.53
C TYR A 108 4.38 -7.03 7.20
N TRP A 109 3.04 -7.02 7.30
CA TRP A 109 2.26 -5.79 7.19
C TRP A 109 2.67 -4.75 8.24
N SER A 110 2.93 -5.18 9.48
CA SER A 110 3.34 -4.29 10.55
C SER A 110 4.69 -3.62 10.24
N LEU A 111 5.64 -4.39 9.70
CA LEU A 111 6.92 -3.88 9.23
C LEU A 111 6.74 -2.87 8.09
N CYS A 112 5.93 -3.18 7.08
CA CYS A 112 5.64 -2.25 5.98
C CYS A 112 4.99 -0.96 6.48
N ARG A 113 4.06 -1.05 7.45
CA ARG A 113 3.39 0.12 8.03
C ARG A 113 4.36 1.00 8.81
N SER A 114 5.25 0.42 9.63
CA SER A 114 6.14 1.20 10.48
C SER A 114 7.17 1.99 9.69
N MET A 115 7.60 1.49 8.52
CA MET A 115 8.59 2.18 7.68
C MET A 115 8.01 3.33 6.82
N VAL A 116 6.69 3.46 6.66
CA VAL A 116 6.09 4.40 5.69
C VAL A 116 6.59 5.82 5.88
N ASP A 117 6.55 6.32 7.12
CA ASP A 117 6.81 7.74 7.37
C ASP A 117 8.30 8.06 7.11
N ASP A 118 9.21 7.27 7.67
CA ASP A 118 10.66 7.43 7.49
C ASP A 118 11.09 7.21 6.04
N ALA A 119 10.55 6.18 5.38
CA ALA A 119 10.86 5.90 3.98
C ALA A 119 10.40 7.04 3.08
N VAL A 120 9.16 7.53 3.27
CA VAL A 120 8.66 8.65 2.46
C VAL A 120 9.49 9.91 2.72
N ASP A 121 9.97 10.17 3.93
CA ASP A 121 10.83 11.33 4.22
C ASP A 121 12.20 11.23 3.57
N ALA A 122 12.80 10.03 3.56
CA ALA A 122 14.11 9.79 2.97
C ALA A 122 14.13 9.85 1.43
N LEU A 123 12.98 9.69 0.76
CA LEU A 123 12.92 9.70 -0.70
C LEU A 123 13.18 11.10 -1.28
N ASP A 124 14.04 11.17 -2.30
CA ASP A 124 14.08 12.30 -3.24
C ASP A 124 12.91 12.19 -4.23
N LEU A 125 11.79 12.82 -3.89
CA LEU A 125 10.58 12.82 -4.70
C LEU A 125 10.70 13.65 -5.99
N THR A 126 11.71 14.52 -6.08
CA THR A 126 11.98 15.34 -7.28
C THR A 126 12.80 14.60 -8.32
N ASN A 127 13.34 13.42 -7.97
CA ASN A 127 14.16 12.64 -8.87
C ASN A 127 13.36 12.27 -10.15
N PRO A 128 13.91 12.57 -11.35
CA PRO A 128 13.26 12.23 -12.61
C PRO A 128 13.22 10.73 -12.87
N GLN A 129 13.94 9.92 -12.09
CA GLN A 129 13.96 8.47 -12.18
C GLN A 129 13.30 7.82 -10.96
N SER A 130 12.56 6.75 -11.20
CA SER A 130 11.91 5.96 -10.15
C SER A 130 12.89 5.16 -9.30
N GLY A 131 14.12 4.92 -9.75
CA GLY A 131 15.05 3.95 -9.15
C GLY A 131 14.73 2.49 -9.48
N PHE A 132 13.74 2.23 -10.34
CA PHE A 132 13.35 0.89 -10.79
C PHE A 132 13.32 0.87 -12.33
N SER A 133 14.19 0.08 -12.96
CA SER A 133 14.40 0.12 -14.42
C SER A 133 13.15 -0.22 -15.25
N TRP A 134 12.19 -0.93 -14.66
CA TRP A 134 10.90 -1.27 -15.27
C TRP A 134 9.83 -0.17 -15.13
N TYR A 135 10.08 0.89 -14.36
CA TYR A 135 9.20 2.06 -14.25
C TYR A 135 9.91 3.33 -14.73
N LYS A 136 9.62 3.74 -15.96
CA LYS A 136 10.17 4.94 -16.61
C LYS A 136 9.36 6.20 -16.25
N VAL A 137 9.22 6.46 -14.95
CA VAL A 137 8.48 7.60 -14.41
C VAL A 137 9.28 8.27 -13.27
N PRO A 138 9.00 9.53 -12.92
CA PRO A 138 9.63 10.20 -11.78
C PRO A 138 9.34 9.51 -10.45
N LYS A 139 10.18 9.73 -9.43
CA LYS A 139 10.03 9.10 -8.11
C LYS A 139 8.68 9.42 -7.46
N MET A 140 8.21 10.66 -7.57
CA MET A 140 6.88 11.04 -7.07
C MET A 140 5.77 10.17 -7.68
N GLU A 141 5.72 10.06 -9.00
CA GLU A 141 4.71 9.26 -9.69
C GLU A 141 4.83 7.77 -9.31
N HIS A 142 6.05 7.26 -9.16
CA HIS A 142 6.28 5.89 -8.70
C HIS A 142 5.68 5.61 -7.31
N GLN A 143 5.69 6.58 -6.38
CA GLN A 143 5.02 6.41 -5.08
C GLN A 143 3.50 6.33 -5.23
N ILE A 144 2.91 7.07 -6.18
CA ILE A 144 1.50 6.95 -6.53
C ILE A 144 1.21 5.57 -7.14
N VAL A 145 2.09 5.06 -8.01
CA VAL A 145 2.00 3.70 -8.56
C VAL A 145 1.97 2.64 -7.46
N ASN A 146 2.82 2.77 -6.44
CA ASN A 146 2.84 1.85 -5.31
C ASN A 146 1.53 1.91 -4.49
N ILE A 147 1.02 3.11 -4.17
CA ILE A 147 -0.30 3.25 -3.51
C ILE A 147 -1.41 2.60 -4.33
N ARG A 148 -1.43 2.84 -5.65
CA ARG A 148 -2.38 2.22 -6.58
C ARG A 148 -2.26 0.71 -6.60
N HIS A 149 -1.05 0.17 -6.53
CA HIS A 149 -0.80 -1.28 -6.46
C HIS A 149 -1.39 -1.89 -5.18
N ILE A 150 -1.21 -1.22 -4.03
CA ILE A 150 -1.82 -1.64 -2.76
C ILE A 150 -3.34 -1.66 -2.88
N GLN A 151 -3.94 -0.57 -3.36
CA GLN A 151 -5.38 -0.46 -3.50
C GLN A 151 -5.95 -1.47 -4.50
N TYR A 152 -5.27 -1.70 -5.63
CA TYR A 152 -5.67 -2.66 -6.66
C TYR A 152 -5.84 -4.08 -6.09
N HIS A 153 -4.83 -4.56 -5.36
CA HIS A 153 -4.89 -5.89 -4.77
C HIS A 153 -5.73 -5.94 -3.50
N GLN A 154 -5.79 -4.86 -2.72
CA GLN A 154 -6.71 -4.77 -1.58
C GLN A 154 -8.16 -4.91 -2.03
N ALA A 155 -8.56 -4.23 -3.11
CA ALA A 155 -9.90 -4.33 -3.67
C ALA A 155 -10.18 -5.75 -4.19
N GLN A 156 -9.21 -6.38 -4.87
CA GLN A 156 -9.28 -7.78 -5.29
C GLN A 156 -9.55 -8.73 -4.11
N LEU A 157 -8.90 -8.51 -2.97
CA LEU A 157 -9.12 -9.30 -1.75
C LEU A 157 -10.48 -9.00 -1.11
N ALA A 158 -10.87 -7.72 -1.05
CA ALA A 158 -12.13 -7.30 -0.47
C ALA A 158 -13.35 -7.84 -1.21
N ASP A 159 -13.27 -7.94 -2.54
CA ASP A 159 -14.34 -8.53 -3.35
C ASP A 159 -14.53 -10.02 -3.03
N ARG A 160 -13.43 -10.77 -2.93
CA ARG A 160 -13.49 -12.19 -2.51
C ARG A 160 -14.09 -12.38 -1.12
N LEU A 161 -13.79 -11.47 -0.19
CA LEU A 161 -14.43 -11.49 1.14
C LEU A 161 -15.92 -11.25 1.04
N ARG A 162 -16.35 -10.26 0.23
CA ARG A 162 -17.76 -9.95 0.05
C ARG A 162 -18.52 -11.14 -0.52
N VAL A 163 -17.97 -11.82 -1.51
CA VAL A 163 -18.55 -13.05 -2.08
C VAL A 163 -18.64 -14.17 -1.03
N ALA A 164 -17.57 -14.39 -0.26
CA ALA A 164 -17.51 -15.51 0.69
C ALA A 164 -18.29 -15.29 1.99
N THR A 165 -18.48 -14.03 2.41
CA THR A 165 -18.98 -13.70 3.77
C THR A 165 -20.15 -12.73 3.78
N GLY A 166 -20.54 -12.17 2.64
CA GLY A 166 -21.48 -11.05 2.55
C GLY A 166 -20.93 -9.70 3.05
N ALA A 167 -19.74 -9.68 3.65
CA ALA A 167 -19.12 -8.48 4.22
C ALA A 167 -17.86 -8.05 3.46
N GLY A 168 -17.79 -6.76 3.12
CA GLY A 168 -16.61 -6.17 2.49
C GLY A 168 -15.60 -5.58 3.48
N VAL A 169 -14.64 -4.84 2.94
CA VAL A 169 -13.72 -3.99 3.69
C VAL A 169 -14.25 -2.55 3.66
N GLY A 170 -14.35 -1.92 4.83
CA GLY A 170 -14.74 -0.51 4.93
C GLY A 170 -13.64 0.43 4.44
N TRP A 171 -14.04 1.60 3.97
CA TRP A 171 -13.11 2.66 3.60
C TRP A 171 -12.30 3.13 4.82
N ALA A 172 -11.00 3.32 4.66
CA ALA A 172 -10.18 3.95 5.68
C ALA A 172 -9.98 5.43 5.32
N ASP A 173 -10.34 6.32 6.24
CA ASP A 173 -10.12 7.75 6.04
C ASP A 173 -8.63 8.09 6.02
N ALA A 174 -8.31 9.16 5.28
CA ALA A 174 -6.99 9.79 5.36
C ALA A 174 -6.68 10.22 6.81
N ARG A 175 -5.40 10.22 7.20
CA ARG A 175 -4.98 10.85 8.46
C ARG A 175 -5.52 12.28 8.48
N ARG A 176 -6.37 12.59 9.46
CA ARG A 176 -6.88 13.95 9.65
C ARG A 176 -5.69 14.86 9.98
N SER A 177 -5.58 16.00 9.31
CA SER A 177 -4.59 17.00 9.71
C SER A 177 -4.90 17.45 11.13
N VAL A 178 -3.86 17.65 11.94
CA VAL A 178 -3.99 18.09 13.35
C VAL A 178 -4.77 19.42 13.44
N HIS A 179 -4.81 20.21 12.36
CA HIS A 179 -5.50 21.50 12.29
C HIS A 179 -7.00 21.42 11.97
N ALA A 180 -7.54 20.25 11.62
CA ALA A 180 -8.95 20.10 11.27
C ALA A 180 -9.91 20.02 12.48
N ARG A 181 -9.45 20.30 13.71
CA ARG A 181 -10.25 20.15 14.95
C ARG A 181 -10.73 21.45 15.60
N ALA A 182 -10.56 22.61 14.96
CA ALA A 182 -11.10 23.87 15.46
C ALA A 182 -12.33 24.31 14.66
N THR A 183 -13.47 23.62 14.86
CA THR A 183 -14.85 24.18 14.76
C THR A 183 -15.86 23.04 14.87
N GLY A 184 -16.47 22.92 16.04
CA GLY A 184 -17.52 21.93 16.26
C GLY A 184 -17.89 21.66 17.71
N GLN A 185 -17.92 22.68 18.57
CA GLN A 185 -18.79 22.66 19.75
C GLN A 185 -20.01 23.51 19.40
N ARG A 186 -21.15 22.83 19.23
CA ARG A 186 -22.47 23.47 19.21
C ARG A 186 -22.89 23.73 20.65
N GLN A 187 -23.44 24.91 20.89
CA GLN A 187 -24.37 25.17 21.99
C GLN A 187 -25.63 24.33 21.82
#